data_AF-A0A932BVJ0-F1
#
_entry.id   AF-A0A932BVJ0-F1
#
_cell.length_a   1.000
_cell.length_b   1.000
_cell.length_c   1.000
_cell.angle_alpha   90.00
_cell.angle_beta   90.00
_cell.angle_gamma   90.00
#
_symmetry.space_group_name_H-M   'P 1'
#
loop_
_entity.id
_entity.type
_entity.pdbx_description
1 polymer ?
#
loop_
_entity_poly.entity_id
_entity_poly.type
_entity_poly.pdbx_seq_one_letter_code
_entity_poly.pdbx_strand_id
1 'polypeptide(L)'
;MTRSLLEDAFAHHVWATLRLIDTCLQLTPDQLGTSVAGTYGSILDTMRHTVGGDSSYLFALTGGLVPTIDEPAMDLGELRAAMEVNCAAWNELVAQNLDPDVVVTRVRDDGSQSLAPLGIRLAQALHHGTDHRSQVCTALTNLGVEPPALDVWDFADQDNRLSEIPPPS
;
A
#
# COMPACT_ATOMS: atom_id res chain seq x y z
N MET A 1 14.24 14.44 -16.67
CA MET A 1 12.80 14.16 -16.81
C MET A 1 12.09 14.85 -15.67
N THR A 2 10.96 15.50 -15.91
CA THR A 2 10.13 16.08 -14.86
C THR A 2 9.49 14.96 -14.06
N ARG A 3 9.60 15.03 -12.73
CA ARG A 3 9.04 14.06 -11.79
C ARG A 3 7.51 14.09 -11.84
N SER A 4 6.85 12.94 -11.74
CA SER A 4 5.38 12.90 -11.63
C SER A 4 4.92 13.47 -10.29
N LEU A 5 3.79 14.17 -10.27
CA LEU A 5 3.19 14.67 -9.01
C LEU A 5 2.73 13.52 -8.10
N LEU A 6 2.54 12.32 -8.65
CA LEU A 6 2.15 11.13 -7.90
C LEU A 6 3.35 10.29 -7.42
N GLU A 7 4.57 10.63 -7.86
CA GLU A 7 5.74 9.80 -7.59
C GLU A 7 6.04 9.68 -6.09
N ASP A 8 6.04 10.82 -5.36
CA ASP A 8 6.25 10.80 -3.91
C ASP A 8 5.13 10.05 -3.17
N ALA A 9 3.88 10.17 -3.63
CA ALA A 9 2.74 9.54 -2.98
C ALA A 9 2.79 8.00 -3.12
N PHE A 10 3.13 7.48 -4.30
CA PHE A 10 3.27 6.04 -4.51
C PHE A 10 4.56 5.47 -3.92
N ALA A 11 5.66 6.23 -3.95
CA ALA A 11 6.89 5.85 -3.25
C ALA A 11 6.65 5.72 -1.73
N HIS A 12 5.96 6.69 -1.12
CA HIS A 12 5.52 6.62 0.27
C HIS A 12 4.61 5.42 0.53
N HIS A 13 3.60 5.19 -0.31
CA HIS A 13 2.67 4.07 -0.14
C HIS A 13 3.38 2.72 -0.10
N VAL A 14 4.35 2.51 -0.98
CA VAL A 14 5.19 1.30 -0.99
C VAL A 14 6.09 1.24 0.24
N TRP A 15 6.84 2.32 0.52
CA TRP A 15 7.74 2.41 1.67
C TRP A 15 7.02 2.12 2.99
N ALA A 16 5.85 2.73 3.21
CA ALA A 16 5.06 2.57 4.42
C ALA A 16 4.55 1.13 4.57
N THR A 17 4.17 0.49 3.45
CA THR A 17 3.71 -0.90 3.46
C THR A 17 4.85 -1.86 3.78
N LEU A 18 6.02 -1.69 3.15
CA LEU A 18 7.20 -2.51 3.43
C LEU A 18 7.67 -2.35 4.87
N ARG A 19 7.75 -1.11 5.37
CA ARG A 19 8.14 -0.81 6.75
C ARG A 19 7.21 -1.48 7.77
N LEU A 20 5.90 -1.47 7.49
CA LEU A 20 4.92 -2.14 8.34
C LEU A 20 5.04 -3.67 8.27
N ILE A 21 5.26 -4.26 7.10
CA ILE A 21 5.55 -5.69 6.96
C ILE A 21 6.79 -6.06 7.80
N ASP A 22 7.85 -5.25 7.73
CA ASP A 22 9.09 -5.47 8.47
C ASP A 22 8.88 -5.44 10.00
N THR A 23 7.98 -4.57 10.49
CA THR A 23 7.54 -4.61 11.91
C THR A 23 6.77 -5.90 12.21
N CYS A 24 5.81 -6.28 11.37
CA CYS A 24 4.98 -7.47 11.58
C CYS A 24 5.78 -8.79 11.51
N LEU A 25 6.89 -8.83 10.77
CA LEU A 25 7.78 -10.00 10.71
C LEU A 25 8.42 -10.36 12.06
N GLN A 26 8.41 -9.45 13.04
CA GLN A 26 8.90 -9.71 14.40
C GLN A 26 7.84 -10.34 15.33
N LEU A 27 6.60 -10.46 14.87
CA LEU A 27 5.49 -10.98 15.67
C LEU A 27 5.44 -12.51 15.66
N THR A 28 4.90 -13.09 16.73
CA THR A 28 4.58 -14.52 16.76
C THR A 28 3.35 -14.83 15.91
N PRO A 29 3.14 -16.11 15.52
CA PRO A 29 1.91 -16.50 14.80
C PRO A 29 0.62 -16.12 15.53
N ASP A 30 0.58 -16.27 16.86
CA ASP A 30 -0.59 -15.89 17.66
C ASP A 30 -0.83 -14.37 17.64
N GLN A 31 0.24 -13.57 17.68
CA GLN A 31 0.14 -12.11 17.55
C GLN A 31 -0.35 -11.72 16.15
N LEU A 32 0.16 -12.36 15.09
CA LEU A 32 -0.31 -12.14 13.71
C LEU A 32 -1.78 -12.51 13.52
N GLY A 33 -2.28 -13.49 14.27
CA GLY A 33 -3.69 -13.87 14.31
C GLY A 33 -4.58 -12.91 15.11
N THR A 34 -4.04 -11.86 15.72
CA THR A 34 -4.82 -10.91 16.52
C THR A 34 -5.74 -10.06 15.64
N SER A 35 -7.02 -10.03 15.99
CA SER A 35 -8.05 -9.19 15.37
C SER A 35 -8.61 -8.22 16.40
N VAL A 36 -8.83 -6.97 15.98
CA VAL A 36 -9.37 -5.90 16.82
C VAL A 36 -10.70 -5.44 16.26
N ALA A 37 -11.69 -5.17 17.12
CA ALA A 37 -12.99 -4.70 16.67
C ALA A 37 -12.84 -3.41 15.84
N GLY A 38 -13.36 -3.42 14.61
CA GLY A 38 -13.26 -2.30 13.67
C GLY A 38 -12.09 -2.40 12.68
N THR A 39 -11.21 -3.40 12.78
CA THR A 39 -10.22 -3.71 11.73
C THR A 39 -10.78 -4.70 10.71
N TYR A 40 -10.14 -4.79 9.54
CA TYR A 40 -10.53 -5.71 8.46
C TYR A 40 -10.56 -7.18 8.91
N GLY A 41 -9.54 -7.60 9.65
CA GLY A 41 -9.41 -8.96 10.16
C GLY A 41 -8.23 -9.06 11.10
N SER A 42 -7.57 -10.20 11.10
CA SER A 42 -6.29 -10.34 11.79
C SER A 42 -5.22 -9.41 11.19
N ILE A 43 -4.10 -9.21 11.88
CA ILE A 43 -2.95 -8.49 11.32
C ILE A 43 -2.53 -9.12 9.98
N LEU A 44 -2.39 -10.44 9.93
CA LEU A 44 -2.01 -11.15 8.72
C LEU A 44 -3.04 -10.98 7.59
N ASP A 45 -4.34 -11.13 7.89
CA ASP A 45 -5.39 -10.96 6.88
C ASP A 45 -5.45 -9.53 6.35
N THR A 46 -5.23 -8.55 7.22
CA THR A 46 -5.20 -7.14 6.82
C THR A 46 -3.98 -6.86 5.92
N MET A 47 -2.82 -7.44 6.21
CA MET A 47 -1.64 -7.32 5.34
C MET A 47 -1.81 -8.02 3.99
N ARG A 48 -2.39 -9.23 3.98
CA ARG A 48 -2.76 -9.94 2.75
C ARG A 48 -3.69 -9.09 1.89
N HIS A 49 -4.76 -8.58 2.49
CA HIS A 49 -5.73 -7.75 1.81
C HIS A 49 -5.13 -6.45 1.27
N THR A 50 -4.19 -5.84 2.00
CA THR A 50 -3.52 -4.60 1.59
C THR A 50 -2.68 -4.83 0.33
N VAL A 51 -1.78 -5.82 0.34
CA VAL A 51 -0.87 -6.09 -0.79
C VAL A 51 -1.60 -6.73 -1.98
N GLY A 52 -2.59 -7.57 -1.71
CA GLY A 52 -3.44 -8.14 -2.74
C GLY A 52 -4.33 -7.11 -3.43
N GLY A 53 -4.89 -6.17 -2.66
CA GLY A 53 -5.57 -4.98 -3.18
C GLY A 53 -4.66 -4.15 -4.08
N ASP A 54 -3.43 -3.88 -3.64
CA ASP A 54 -2.42 -3.15 -4.41
C ASP A 54 -2.12 -3.82 -5.76
N SER A 55 -1.89 -5.13 -5.75
CA SER A 55 -1.67 -5.94 -6.94
C SER A 55 -2.89 -5.94 -7.88
N SER A 56 -4.11 -5.98 -7.33
CA SER A 56 -5.36 -5.88 -8.10
C SER A 56 -5.53 -4.50 -8.75
N TYR A 57 -5.12 -3.40 -8.11
CA TYR A 57 -5.13 -2.08 -8.75
C TYR A 57 -4.13 -2.00 -9.89
N LEU A 58 -2.89 -2.47 -9.68
CA LEU A 58 -1.89 -2.55 -10.74
C LEU A 58 -2.37 -3.41 -11.92
N PHE A 59 -2.94 -4.59 -11.66
CA PHE A 59 -3.53 -5.44 -12.70
C PHE A 59 -4.55 -4.66 -13.54
N ALA A 60 -5.51 -3.99 -12.91
CA ALA A 60 -6.53 -3.24 -13.62
C ALA A 60 -5.96 -2.04 -14.41
N LEU A 61 -5.03 -1.30 -13.82
CA LEU A 61 -4.46 -0.07 -14.39
C LEU A 61 -3.44 -0.35 -15.50
N THR A 62 -2.83 -1.53 -15.50
CA THR A 62 -1.86 -1.95 -16.52
C THR A 62 -2.46 -2.87 -17.58
N GLY A 63 -3.78 -3.10 -17.54
CA GLY A 63 -4.45 -4.02 -18.48
C GLY A 63 -4.00 -5.47 -18.33
N GLY A 64 -3.59 -5.87 -17.13
CA GLY A 64 -3.16 -7.22 -16.79
C GLY A 64 -1.69 -7.54 -17.00
N LEU A 65 -0.85 -6.54 -17.32
CA LEU A 65 0.60 -6.75 -17.42
C LEU A 65 1.23 -7.14 -16.08
N VAL A 66 0.74 -6.54 -14.99
CA VAL A 66 1.09 -6.95 -13.62
C VAL A 66 0.07 -7.97 -13.15
N PRO A 67 0.46 -9.23 -12.87
CA PRO A 67 -0.49 -10.24 -12.41
C PRO A 67 -0.97 -9.96 -10.98
N THR A 68 -2.18 -10.44 -10.66
CA THR A 68 -2.63 -10.52 -9.28
C THR A 68 -1.88 -11.62 -8.52
N ILE A 69 -1.95 -11.57 -7.19
CA ILE A 69 -1.37 -12.58 -6.30
C ILE A 69 -2.47 -13.44 -5.66
N ASP A 70 -2.11 -14.64 -5.20
CA ASP A 70 -2.97 -15.49 -4.38
C ASP A 70 -2.82 -15.10 -2.89
N GLU A 71 -3.31 -13.91 -2.54
CA GLU A 71 -3.15 -13.30 -1.22
C GLU A 71 -3.49 -14.22 -0.02
N PRO A 72 -4.52 -15.10 -0.05
CA PRO A 72 -4.85 -15.94 1.11
C PRO A 72 -3.81 -17.01 1.41
N ALA A 73 -3.05 -17.43 0.39
CA ALA A 73 -2.02 -18.46 0.52
C ALA A 73 -0.67 -17.91 1.04
N MET A 74 -0.47 -16.59 0.98
CA MET A 74 0.85 -16.00 1.17
C MET A 74 1.17 -15.69 2.64
N ASP A 75 2.42 -15.85 3.03
CA ASP A 75 2.96 -15.35 4.30
C ASP A 75 3.52 -13.91 4.18
N LEU A 76 3.94 -13.31 5.30
CA LEU A 76 4.47 -11.94 5.29
C LEU A 76 5.73 -11.76 4.43
N GLY A 77 6.59 -12.78 4.33
CA GLY A 77 7.80 -12.72 3.52
C GLY A 77 7.47 -12.70 2.03
N GLU A 78 6.50 -13.52 1.62
CA GLU A 78 5.98 -13.54 0.26
C GLU A 78 5.26 -12.23 -0.08
N LEU A 79 4.45 -11.69 0.84
CA LEU A 79 3.79 -10.38 0.65
C LEU A 79 4.81 -9.26 0.53
N ARG A 80 5.90 -9.30 1.30
CA ARG A 80 6.99 -8.33 1.20
C ARG A 80 7.62 -8.34 -0.20
N ALA A 81 7.93 -9.53 -0.72
CA ALA A 81 8.50 -9.69 -2.05
C ALA A 81 7.54 -9.21 -3.15
N ALA A 82 6.24 -9.50 -3.02
CA ALA A 82 5.22 -8.98 -3.94
C ALA A 82 5.15 -7.44 -3.92
N MET A 83 5.26 -6.82 -2.73
CA MET A 83 5.25 -5.36 -2.61
C MET A 83 6.49 -4.71 -3.24
N GLU A 84 7.65 -5.38 -3.23
CA GLU A 84 8.85 -4.93 -3.96
C GLU A 84 8.65 -4.98 -5.49
N VAL A 85 7.97 -6.01 -5.99
CA VAL A 85 7.57 -6.06 -7.42
C VAL A 85 6.61 -4.93 -7.75
N ASN A 86 5.62 -4.69 -6.89
CA ASN A 86 4.66 -3.59 -7.06
C ASN A 86 5.34 -2.22 -7.05
N CYS A 87 6.43 -2.04 -6.28
CA CYS A 87 7.23 -0.82 -6.30
C CYS A 87 7.68 -0.44 -7.71
N ALA A 88 8.30 -1.40 -8.42
CA ALA A 88 8.78 -1.19 -9.78
C ALA A 88 7.62 -0.86 -10.72
N ALA A 89 6.52 -1.62 -10.63
CA ALA A 89 5.34 -1.41 -11.45
C ALA A 89 4.66 -0.04 -11.23
N TRP A 90 4.54 0.41 -9.98
CA TRP A 90 4.02 1.73 -9.66
C TRP A 90 4.91 2.84 -10.23
N ASN A 91 6.23 2.74 -10.04
CA ASN A 91 7.19 3.69 -10.58
C ASN A 91 7.09 3.80 -12.10
N GLU A 92 7.00 2.66 -12.80
CA GLU A 92 6.82 2.63 -14.25
C GLU A 92 5.48 3.23 -14.69
N LEU A 93 4.39 2.94 -13.97
CA LEU A 93 3.06 3.46 -14.31
C LEU A 93 2.99 4.98 -14.11
N VAL A 94 3.41 5.49 -12.95
CA VAL A 94 3.25 6.93 -12.63
C VAL A 94 4.24 7.83 -13.37
N ALA A 95 5.30 7.27 -13.96
CA ALA A 95 6.22 7.98 -14.84
C ALA A 95 5.65 8.23 -16.26
N GLN A 96 4.54 7.59 -16.63
CA GLN A 96 3.90 7.79 -17.92
C GLN A 96 3.12 9.10 -17.98
N ASN A 97 2.82 9.56 -19.21
CA ASN A 97 1.89 10.66 -19.42
C ASN A 97 0.43 10.15 -19.34
N LEU A 98 -0.10 10.09 -18.13
CA LEU A 98 -1.43 9.54 -17.84
C LEU A 98 -2.53 10.59 -18.07
N ASP A 99 -3.60 10.20 -18.74
CA ASP A 99 -4.87 10.95 -18.75
C ASP A 99 -5.75 10.47 -17.58
N PRO A 100 -6.02 11.32 -16.57
CA PRO A 100 -6.77 10.91 -15.38
C PRO A 100 -8.23 10.57 -15.69
N ASP A 101 -8.79 11.04 -16.81
CA ASP A 101 -10.20 10.88 -17.16
C ASP A 101 -10.47 9.64 -18.03
N VAL A 102 -9.42 8.93 -18.49
CA VAL A 102 -9.57 7.65 -19.19
C VAL A 102 -10.29 6.66 -18.29
N VAL A 103 -11.39 6.09 -18.81
CA VAL A 103 -12.17 5.08 -18.10
C VAL A 103 -11.45 3.74 -18.16
N VAL A 104 -11.04 3.24 -16.99
CA VAL A 104 -10.52 1.88 -16.84
C VAL A 104 -11.68 0.96 -16.45
N THR A 105 -11.70 -0.25 -17.01
CA THR A 105 -12.67 -1.31 -16.67
C THR A 105 -11.97 -2.38 -15.85
N ARG A 106 -12.50 -2.67 -14.66
CA ARG A 106 -12.09 -3.82 -13.86
C ARG A 106 -13.15 -4.90 -13.99
N VAL A 107 -12.73 -6.10 -14.37
CA VAL A 107 -13.59 -7.29 -14.45
C VAL A 107 -13.25 -8.19 -13.27
N ARG A 108 -14.27 -8.69 -12.56
CA ARG A 108 -14.14 -9.67 -11.47
C ARG A 108 -14.37 -11.08 -11.99
N ASP A 109 -13.97 -12.08 -11.21
CA ASP A 109 -14.14 -13.50 -11.54
C ASP A 109 -15.61 -13.90 -11.73
N ASP A 110 -16.53 -13.23 -11.04
CA ASP A 110 -17.98 -13.40 -11.18
C ASP A 110 -18.55 -12.74 -12.47
N GLY A 111 -17.69 -12.16 -13.31
CA GLY A 111 -18.03 -11.45 -14.52
C GLY A 111 -18.54 -10.02 -14.30
N SER A 112 -18.71 -9.58 -13.06
CA SER A 112 -19.13 -8.20 -12.77
C SER A 112 -18.03 -7.21 -13.16
N GLN A 113 -18.45 -6.04 -13.61
CA GLN A 113 -17.54 -4.99 -14.05
C GLN A 113 -17.71 -3.73 -13.21
N SER A 114 -16.61 -3.02 -12.96
CA SER A 114 -16.64 -1.65 -12.50
C SER A 114 -15.87 -0.76 -13.47
N LEU A 115 -16.47 0.39 -13.79
CA LEU A 115 -15.90 1.42 -14.66
C LEU A 115 -15.69 2.67 -13.83
N ALA A 116 -14.51 3.27 -13.93
CA ALA A 116 -14.18 4.52 -13.26
C ALA A 116 -13.01 5.20 -13.98
N PRO A 117 -12.79 6.51 -13.78
CA PRO A 117 -11.60 7.18 -14.27
C PRO A 117 -10.31 6.59 -13.68
N LEU A 118 -9.22 6.66 -14.43
CA LEU A 118 -7.88 6.25 -14.01
C LEU A 118 -7.45 7.00 -12.74
N GLY A 119 -7.66 8.30 -12.69
CA GLY A 119 -7.30 9.12 -11.53
C GLY A 119 -8.01 8.69 -10.24
N ILE A 120 -9.27 8.29 -10.33
CA ILE A 120 -10.05 7.78 -9.18
C ILE A 120 -9.46 6.46 -8.67
N ARG A 121 -9.01 5.57 -9.56
CA ARG A 121 -8.39 4.31 -9.16
C ARG A 121 -7.02 4.51 -8.51
N LEU A 122 -6.22 5.43 -9.02
CA LEU A 122 -4.94 5.79 -8.40
C LEU A 122 -5.14 6.35 -6.99
N ALA A 123 -6.08 7.27 -6.83
CA ALA A 123 -6.43 7.81 -5.51
C ALA A 123 -6.91 6.69 -4.58
N GLN A 124 -7.79 5.80 -5.06
CA GLN A 124 -8.29 4.70 -4.26
C GLN A 124 -7.17 3.74 -3.80
N ALA A 125 -6.16 3.46 -4.62
CA ALA A 125 -5.04 2.61 -4.22
C ALA A 125 -4.28 3.20 -3.01
N LEU A 126 -4.00 4.50 -3.04
CA LEU A 126 -3.34 5.22 -1.94
C LEU A 126 -4.21 5.26 -0.68
N HIS A 127 -5.50 5.57 -0.82
CA HIS A 127 -6.44 5.64 0.29
C HIS A 127 -6.67 4.27 0.94
N HIS A 128 -6.85 3.22 0.13
CA HIS A 128 -7.03 1.84 0.58
C HIS A 128 -5.81 1.35 1.38
N GLY A 129 -4.60 1.60 0.88
CA GLY A 129 -3.38 1.27 1.61
C GLY A 129 -3.28 2.02 2.94
N THR A 130 -3.61 3.32 2.96
CA THR A 130 -3.54 4.14 4.17
C THR A 130 -4.53 3.66 5.23
N ASP A 131 -5.77 3.37 4.84
CA ASP A 131 -6.81 2.87 5.75
C ASP A 131 -6.37 1.56 6.42
N HIS A 132 -5.95 0.55 5.64
CA HIS A 132 -5.60 -0.75 6.21
C HIS A 132 -4.28 -0.74 6.99
N ARG A 133 -3.27 0.06 6.60
CA ARG A 133 -2.08 0.27 7.43
C ARG A 133 -2.44 0.85 8.80
N SER A 134 -3.40 1.77 8.87
CA SER A 134 -3.88 2.34 10.14
C SER A 134 -4.58 1.31 11.03
N GLN A 135 -5.29 0.36 10.43
CA GLN A 135 -5.94 -0.75 11.14
C GLN A 135 -4.90 -1.70 11.75
N VAL A 136 -3.83 -2.01 11.02
CA VAL A 136 -2.72 -2.81 11.57
C VAL A 136 -2.00 -2.05 12.68
N CYS A 137 -1.77 -0.75 12.55
CA CYS A 137 -1.19 0.05 13.63
C CYS A 137 -2.07 0.00 14.90
N THR A 138 -3.39 0.06 14.75
CA THR A 138 -4.34 -0.14 15.86
C THR A 138 -4.16 -1.50 16.52
N ALA A 139 -4.01 -2.57 15.72
CA ALA A 139 -3.79 -3.92 16.24
C ALA A 139 -2.43 -4.08 16.94
N LEU A 140 -1.36 -3.48 16.41
CA LEU A 140 -0.03 -3.45 17.04
C LEU A 140 -0.09 -2.77 18.43
N THR A 141 -0.70 -1.59 18.51
CA THR A 141 -0.86 -0.88 19.78
C THR A 141 -1.67 -1.69 20.79
N ASN A 142 -2.69 -2.43 20.34
CA ASN A 142 -3.48 -3.31 21.22
C ASN A 142 -2.65 -4.46 21.82
N LEU A 143 -1.61 -4.92 21.11
CA LEU A 143 -0.63 -5.90 21.59
C LEU A 143 0.47 -5.28 22.45
N GLY A 144 0.48 -3.96 22.66
CA GLY A 144 1.55 -3.25 23.34
C GLY A 144 2.83 -3.11 22.50
N VAL A 145 2.73 -3.27 21.18
CA VAL A 145 3.82 -3.05 20.23
C VAL A 145 3.69 -1.64 19.67
N GLU A 146 4.76 -0.85 19.76
CA GLU A 146 4.79 0.49 19.16
C GLU A 146 4.71 0.40 17.63
N PRO A 147 3.72 1.01 16.97
CA PRO A 147 3.65 1.03 15.51
C PRO A 147 4.83 1.82 14.90
N PRO A 148 5.29 1.48 13.69
CA PRO A 148 6.27 2.29 13.01
C PRO A 148 5.69 3.67 12.67
N ALA A 149 6.55 4.68 12.61
CA ALA A 149 6.22 5.96 11.99
C ALA A 149 6.05 5.75 10.47
N LEU A 150 4.90 6.16 9.92
CA LEU A 150 4.46 5.84 8.56
C LEU A 150 3.92 7.07 7.82
N ASP A 151 3.99 8.27 8.37
CA ASP A 151 3.43 9.42 7.69
C ASP A 151 4.33 9.89 6.52
N VAL A 152 3.83 10.80 5.71
CA VAL A 152 4.56 11.27 4.51
C VAL A 152 5.75 12.15 4.90
N TRP A 153 5.72 12.79 6.07
CA TRP A 153 6.83 13.57 6.60
C TRP A 153 7.97 12.67 7.07
N ASP A 154 7.66 11.55 7.73
CA ASP A 154 8.65 10.52 8.09
C ASP A 154 9.37 9.99 6.85
N PHE A 155 8.62 9.75 5.76
CA PHE A 155 9.20 9.36 4.48
C PHE A 155 10.08 10.47 3.89
N ALA A 156 9.59 11.72 3.90
CA ALA A 156 10.34 12.86 3.38
C ALA A 156 11.63 13.13 4.16
N ASP A 157 11.62 12.96 5.48
CA ASP A 157 12.82 13.09 6.33
C ASP A 157 13.84 11.99 5.99
N GLN A 158 13.40 10.73 5.90
CA GLN A 158 14.27 9.61 5.53
C GLN A 158 14.95 9.83 4.16
N ASP A 159 14.22 10.38 3.18
CA ASP A 159 14.73 10.65 1.84
C ASP A 159 15.46 12.01 1.71
N ASN A 160 15.68 12.74 2.81
CA ASN A 160 16.30 14.08 2.84
C ASN A 160 15.57 15.11 1.97
N ARG A 161 14.24 15.01 1.93
CA ARG A 161 13.31 15.90 1.21
C ARG A 161 12.53 16.83 2.14
N LEU A 162 12.72 16.71 3.45
CA LEU A 162 12.23 17.64 4.46
C LEU A 162 13.38 18.49 5.00
N SER A 163 13.12 19.76 5.30
CA SER A 163 14.07 20.65 5.96
C SER A 163 13.33 21.53 6.94
N GLU A 164 13.71 21.44 8.20
CA GLU A 164 13.13 22.24 9.28
C GLU A 164 14.11 23.31 9.74
N ILE A 165 13.61 24.53 9.91
CA ILE A 165 14.37 25.63 10.49
C ILE A 165 13.85 25.81 11.92
N PRO A 166 14.68 25.62 12.96
CA PRO A 166 14.23 25.79 14.33
C PRO A 166 13.82 27.24 14.61
N PRO A 167 12.92 27.48 15.59
CA PRO A 167 12.54 28.84 15.95
C PRO A 167 13.79 29.64 16.38
N PRO A 168 13.86 30.94 16.06
CA PRO A 168 14.92 31.79 16.56
C PRO A 168 14.90 31.81 18.10
N SER A 169 16.09 31.71 18.70
CA SER A 169 16.33 31.78 20.15
C SER A 169 15.86 33.08 20.78
#